data_AF-A0A410WYI7-F1
#
_entry.id   AF-A0A410WYI7-F1
#
_cell.length_a   1.000
_cell.length_b   1.000
_cell.length_c   1.000
_cell.angle_alpha   90.00
_cell.angle_beta   90.00
_cell.angle_gamma   90.00
#
_symmetry.space_group_name_H-M   'P 1'
#
loop_
_entity.id
_entity.type
_entity.pdbx_description
1 polymer ?
#
loop_
_entity_poly.entity_id
_entity_poly.type
_entity_poly.pdbx_seq_one_letter_code
_entity_poly.pdbx_strand_id
1 'polypeptide(L)'
;MLLSTSDTLREIAHRVGFKDEYYFARRFRSTMGVTPKQYARSQSRGTEQKNSSATEQYSRVIAIGYALGDLLSLGIKPVGADMTIIGKKVVFRDLLRGIADIGLLGEPGKIKALEPDLIICNSFCMDWPEQLSNIAPTINIDRFIPTYKRILEVAELFGKETQARSWVRNHTHKLEEVWSKLSDQIGKDETASIFVWMEGTLYAMGMKGIGLTLYHPMAFKPSAIYCSALINKFTSSISEFNKYLSYFGMRLRSKNASI
;
A
#
# COMPACT_ATOMS: atom_id res chain seq x y z
N MET A 1 6.28 -16.33 -10.57
CA MET A 1 7.58 -17.04 -10.59
C MET A 1 8.14 -17.18 -9.19
N LEU A 2 8.59 -16.11 -8.54
CA LEU A 2 9.12 -16.16 -7.16
C LEU A 2 8.25 -16.90 -6.11
N LEU A 3 6.93 -16.95 -6.29
CA LEU A 3 5.98 -17.59 -5.38
C LEU A 3 5.28 -18.82 -5.98
N SER A 4 5.56 -19.13 -7.25
CA SER A 4 4.76 -20.07 -8.04
C SER A 4 5.58 -21.17 -8.68
N THR A 5 6.91 -21.14 -8.51
CA THR A 5 7.84 -22.16 -9.03
C THR A 5 8.88 -22.48 -7.96
N SER A 6 9.41 -23.70 -7.98
CA SER A 6 10.55 -24.13 -7.15
C SER A 6 11.90 -23.75 -7.77
N ASP A 7 11.88 -22.86 -8.76
CA ASP A 7 13.06 -22.42 -9.50
C ASP A 7 14.02 -21.66 -8.56
N THR A 8 15.32 -21.80 -8.80
CA THR A 8 16.34 -21.02 -8.13
C THR A 8 16.25 -19.54 -8.52
N LEU A 9 16.81 -18.67 -7.67
CA LEU A 9 16.79 -17.22 -7.92
C LEU A 9 17.47 -16.86 -9.25
N ARG A 10 18.52 -17.61 -9.62
CA ARG A 10 19.21 -17.52 -10.91
C ARG A 10 18.31 -17.85 -12.09
N GLU A 11 17.56 -18.94 -12.02
CA GLU A 11 16.64 -19.34 -13.09
C GLU A 11 15.50 -18.33 -13.23
N ILE A 12 14.97 -17.84 -12.11
CA ILE A 12 13.95 -16.78 -12.12
C ILE A 12 14.50 -15.51 -12.75
N ALA A 13 15.71 -15.08 -12.37
CA ALA A 13 16.36 -13.90 -12.92
C ALA A 13 16.51 -14.00 -14.45
N HIS A 14 16.98 -15.14 -14.97
CA HIS A 14 17.09 -15.34 -16.41
C HIS A 14 15.74 -15.35 -17.12
N ARG A 15 14.71 -16.02 -16.55
CA ARG A 15 13.37 -16.08 -17.15
C ARG A 15 12.68 -14.71 -17.21
N VAL A 16 12.93 -13.85 -16.23
CA VAL A 16 12.40 -12.48 -16.22
C VAL A 16 13.30 -11.47 -16.94
N GLY A 17 14.31 -11.95 -17.69
CA GLY A 17 15.13 -11.14 -18.60
C GLY A 17 16.33 -10.46 -17.97
N PHE A 18 16.72 -10.82 -16.74
CA PHE A 18 17.92 -10.32 -16.11
C PHE A 18 19.13 -11.21 -16.41
N LYS A 19 20.29 -10.57 -16.59
CA LYS A 19 21.55 -11.24 -16.93
C LYS A 19 22.12 -12.06 -15.77
N ASP A 20 21.87 -11.63 -14.53
CA ASP A 20 22.36 -12.32 -13.34
C ASP A 20 21.42 -12.11 -12.13
N GLU A 21 21.52 -13.02 -11.17
CA GLU A 21 20.70 -13.05 -9.96
C GLU A 21 20.99 -11.90 -8.99
N TYR A 22 22.22 -11.37 -8.99
CA TYR A 22 22.64 -10.32 -8.07
C TYR A 22 22.05 -8.97 -8.48
N TYR A 23 22.06 -8.66 -9.78
CA TYR A 23 21.43 -7.47 -10.33
C TYR A 23 19.90 -7.57 -10.21
N PHE A 24 19.32 -8.76 -10.47
CA PHE A 24 17.92 -9.01 -10.17
C PHE A 24 17.61 -8.78 -8.70
N ALA A 25 18.37 -9.35 -7.78
CA ALA A 25 18.15 -9.21 -6.34
C ALA A 25 18.35 -7.78 -5.85
N ARG A 26 19.33 -7.05 -6.39
CA ARG A 26 19.58 -5.64 -6.06
C ARG A 26 18.45 -4.76 -6.60
N ARG A 27 18.01 -4.97 -7.84
CA ARG A 27 16.88 -4.24 -8.43
C ARG A 27 15.58 -4.58 -7.72
N PHE A 28 15.34 -5.85 -7.45
CA PHE A 28 14.20 -6.33 -6.67
C PHE A 28 14.21 -5.73 -5.26
N ARG A 29 15.35 -5.70 -4.56
CA ARG A 29 15.48 -5.05 -3.25
C ARG A 29 15.29 -3.54 -3.35
N SER A 30 15.78 -2.89 -4.39
CA SER A 30 15.56 -1.47 -4.62
C SER A 30 14.09 -1.13 -4.91
N THR A 31 13.35 -2.06 -5.54
CA THR A 31 11.95 -1.85 -5.94
C THR A 31 10.95 -2.31 -4.88
N MET A 32 11.16 -3.51 -4.33
CA MET A 32 10.29 -4.18 -3.35
C MET A 32 10.76 -3.98 -1.92
N GLY A 33 11.95 -3.41 -1.74
CA GLY A 33 12.52 -3.10 -0.44
C GLY A 33 13.12 -4.28 0.32
N VAL A 34 12.63 -5.49 0.06
CA VAL A 34 13.16 -6.75 0.59
C VAL A 34 13.89 -7.52 -0.49
N THR A 35 14.81 -8.41 -0.10
CA THR A 35 15.41 -9.34 -1.08
C THR A 35 14.36 -10.31 -1.63
N PRO A 36 14.53 -10.82 -2.87
CA PRO A 36 13.62 -11.84 -3.43
C PRO A 36 13.41 -13.04 -2.50
N LYS A 37 14.46 -13.46 -1.79
CA LYS A 37 14.43 -14.58 -0.85
C LYS A 37 13.62 -14.26 0.41
N GLN A 38 13.77 -13.05 0.96
CA GLN A 38 12.92 -12.57 2.06
C GLN A 38 11.46 -12.44 1.62
N TYR A 39 11.22 -11.93 0.41
CA TYR A 39 9.88 -11.85 -0.17
C TYR A 39 9.22 -13.23 -0.28
N ALA A 40 9.93 -14.20 -0.88
CA ALA A 40 9.45 -15.58 -1.00
C ALA A 40 9.16 -16.21 0.37
N ARG A 41 10.05 -16.03 1.36
CA ARG A 41 9.85 -16.52 2.74
C ARG A 41 8.69 -15.85 3.47
N SER A 42 8.50 -14.54 3.29
CA SER A 42 7.39 -13.82 3.92
C SER A 42 6.03 -14.27 3.39
N GLN A 43 5.98 -14.63 2.11
CA GLN A 43 4.78 -15.13 1.45
C GLN A 43 4.53 -16.60 1.79
N SER A 44 5.57 -17.45 1.91
CA SER A 44 5.41 -18.85 2.30
C SER A 44 4.98 -19.02 3.76
N ARG A 45 5.46 -18.19 4.69
CA ARG A 45 4.98 -18.17 6.08
C ARG A 45 3.52 -17.73 6.20
N GLY A 46 3.09 -16.78 5.36
CA GLY A 46 1.68 -16.40 5.23
C GLY A 46 0.78 -17.53 4.72
N THR A 47 1.33 -18.51 3.99
CA THR A 47 0.60 -19.71 3.55
C THR A 47 0.65 -20.85 4.57
N GLU A 48 1.73 -20.98 5.36
CA GLU A 48 1.82 -21.99 6.43
C GLU A 48 0.90 -21.65 7.63
N GLN A 49 0.70 -20.37 7.95
CA GLN A 49 -0.29 -19.92 8.94
C GLN A 49 -1.75 -19.93 8.43
N LYS A 50 -1.98 -20.10 7.12
CA LYS A 50 -3.35 -20.21 6.55
C LYS A 50 -4.07 -21.51 6.92
N ASN A 51 -3.35 -22.51 7.45
CA ASN A 51 -3.89 -23.84 7.74
C ASN A 51 -4.12 -24.14 9.23
N SER A 52 -3.84 -23.20 10.15
CA SER A 52 -4.28 -23.34 11.54
C SER A 52 -5.74 -22.93 11.65
N SER A 53 -6.62 -23.92 11.46
CA SER A 53 -8.01 -23.89 11.87
C SER A 53 -8.10 -23.82 13.40
N ALA A 54 -7.88 -22.63 13.94
CA ALA A 54 -8.30 -22.18 15.26
C ALA A 54 -8.28 -20.65 15.17
N THR A 55 -9.43 -20.02 15.33
CA THR A 55 -9.60 -18.57 15.45
C THR A 55 -8.87 -18.09 16.70
N GLU A 56 -7.54 -17.97 16.66
CA GLU A 56 -6.80 -17.17 17.63
C GLU A 56 -7.27 -15.73 17.45
N GLN A 57 -8.14 -15.29 18.36
CA GLN A 57 -8.72 -13.97 18.32
C GLN A 57 -7.68 -12.95 18.80
N TYR A 58 -6.87 -12.46 17.86
CA TYR A 58 -5.92 -11.38 18.12
C TYR A 58 -6.63 -10.17 18.71
N SER A 59 -6.12 -9.69 19.84
CA SER A 59 -6.72 -8.61 20.64
C SER A 59 -5.76 -7.43 20.81
N ARG A 60 -4.44 -7.64 20.75
CA ARG A 60 -3.39 -6.63 20.93
C ARG A 60 -2.60 -6.44 19.64
N VAL A 61 -3.26 -5.82 18.66
CA VAL A 61 -2.73 -5.67 17.30
C VAL A 61 -1.86 -4.43 17.17
N ILE A 62 -0.72 -4.56 16.48
CA ILE A 62 0.13 -3.46 16.02
C ILE A 62 -0.09 -3.23 14.53
N ALA A 63 -0.20 -1.97 14.13
CA ALA A 63 -0.48 -1.58 12.76
C ALA A 63 0.66 -0.72 12.19
N ILE A 64 1.32 -1.18 11.13
CA ILE A 64 2.40 -0.45 10.47
C ILE A 64 2.01 -0.11 9.02
N GLY A 65 2.06 1.18 8.66
CA GLY A 65 1.75 1.69 7.33
C GLY A 65 0.25 1.80 7.08
N TYR A 66 -0.25 1.09 6.06
CA TYR A 66 -1.67 1.18 5.68
C TYR A 66 -2.60 0.37 6.59
N ALA A 67 -2.04 -0.56 7.38
CA ALA A 67 -2.77 -1.42 8.29
C ALA A 67 -3.62 -0.64 9.30
N LEU A 68 -3.18 0.56 9.72
CA LEU A 68 -3.96 1.39 10.64
C LEU A 68 -5.32 1.75 10.03
N GLY A 69 -5.33 2.24 8.78
CA GLY A 69 -6.57 2.60 8.09
C GLY A 69 -7.46 1.39 7.82
N ASP A 70 -6.85 0.26 7.44
CA ASP A 70 -7.59 -0.97 7.17
C ASP A 70 -8.26 -1.52 8.45
N LEU A 71 -7.55 -1.56 9.59
CA LEU A 71 -8.11 -1.99 10.87
C LEU A 71 -9.23 -1.07 11.35
N LEU A 72 -9.02 0.26 11.30
CA LEU A 72 -10.02 1.23 11.71
C LEU A 72 -11.29 1.14 10.85
N SER A 73 -11.17 0.82 9.56
CA SER A 73 -12.31 0.60 8.65
C SER A 73 -13.20 -0.57 9.09
N LEU A 74 -12.61 -1.54 9.78
CA LEU A 74 -13.28 -2.73 10.33
C LEU A 74 -13.73 -2.55 11.78
N GLY A 75 -13.54 -1.35 12.35
CA GLY A 75 -13.81 -1.07 13.76
C GLY A 75 -12.84 -1.76 14.71
N ILE A 76 -11.66 -2.18 14.22
CA ILE A 76 -10.59 -2.74 15.07
C ILE A 76 -9.66 -1.60 15.46
N LYS A 77 -9.40 -1.49 16.75
CA LYS A 77 -8.50 -0.47 17.30
C LYS A 77 -7.18 -1.12 17.71
N PRO A 78 -6.07 -0.85 17.00
CA PRO A 78 -4.77 -1.39 17.38
C PRO A 78 -4.28 -0.75 18.68
N VAL A 79 -3.45 -1.47 19.43
CA VAL A 79 -2.81 -0.95 20.65
C VAL A 79 -1.65 0.01 20.32
N GLY A 80 -1.09 -0.09 19.12
CA GLY A 80 -0.07 0.83 18.61
C GLY A 80 -0.02 0.90 17.09
N ALA A 81 0.38 2.07 16.58
CA ALA A 81 0.56 2.32 15.16
C ALA A 81 1.63 3.37 14.88
N ASP A 82 2.19 3.40 13.67
CA ASP A 82 3.18 4.42 13.28
C ASP A 82 2.49 5.77 13.02
N MET A 83 2.50 6.64 14.03
CA MET A 83 1.72 7.89 13.98
C MET A 83 2.50 9.05 13.33
N THR A 84 3.79 8.88 13.07
CA THR A 84 4.67 9.93 12.54
C THR A 84 4.15 10.54 11.24
N ILE A 85 3.48 9.76 10.39
CA ILE A 85 2.94 10.20 9.09
C ILE A 85 1.44 10.57 9.17
N ILE A 86 0.66 9.83 9.95
CA ILE A 86 -0.82 9.95 9.99
C ILE A 86 -1.31 10.80 11.16
N GLY A 87 -0.69 10.67 12.34
CA GLY A 87 -1.10 11.33 13.59
C GLY A 87 -1.00 12.86 13.55
N LYS A 88 -0.21 13.43 12.64
CA LYS A 88 -0.14 14.89 12.42
C LYS A 88 -1.35 15.45 11.65
N LYS A 89 -2.25 14.61 11.14
CA LYS A 89 -3.42 15.03 10.35
C LYS A 89 -4.68 15.11 11.23
N VAL A 90 -5.29 16.30 11.28
CA VAL A 90 -6.37 16.69 12.21
C VAL A 90 -7.66 15.87 12.07
N VAL A 91 -7.85 15.17 10.94
CA VAL A 91 -9.16 14.61 10.52
C VAL A 91 -9.60 13.36 11.31
N PHE A 92 -8.72 12.69 12.08
CA PHE A 92 -9.04 11.39 12.71
C PHE A 92 -8.79 11.32 14.22
N ARG A 93 -8.68 12.45 14.93
CA ARG A 93 -8.27 12.49 16.35
C ARG A 93 -9.02 11.51 17.27
N ASP A 94 -10.32 11.37 17.10
CA ASP A 94 -11.11 10.47 17.96
C ASP A 94 -10.87 8.99 17.67
N LEU A 95 -10.70 8.62 16.40
CA LEU A 95 -10.35 7.25 16.01
C LEU A 95 -8.94 6.86 16.49
N LEU A 96 -8.05 7.85 16.58
CA LEU A 96 -6.66 7.67 16.95
C LEU A 96 -6.40 7.71 18.47
N ARG A 97 -7.38 8.15 19.27
CA ARG A 97 -7.23 8.29 20.72
C ARG A 97 -6.87 6.95 21.37
N GLY A 98 -5.81 6.89 22.16
CA GLY A 98 -5.43 5.67 22.88
C GLY A 98 -4.72 4.62 22.02
N ILE A 99 -4.34 4.96 20.79
CA ILE A 99 -3.37 4.18 20.00
C ILE A 99 -1.98 4.73 20.32
N ALA A 100 -1.07 3.89 20.81
CA ALA A 100 0.30 4.31 21.13
C ALA A 100 1.12 4.56 19.86
N ASP A 101 1.94 5.61 19.85
CA ASP A 101 2.87 5.87 18.75
C ASP A 101 4.10 4.97 18.88
N ILE A 102 4.26 4.04 17.93
CA ILE A 102 5.38 3.12 17.87
C ILE A 102 6.59 3.69 17.10
N GLY A 103 6.52 4.96 16.71
CA GLY A 103 7.58 5.61 15.93
C GLY A 103 7.52 5.28 14.44
N LEU A 104 8.44 5.90 13.69
CA LEU A 104 8.46 5.79 12.22
C LEU A 104 8.74 4.34 11.79
N LEU A 105 7.83 3.75 11.01
CA LEU A 105 7.90 2.38 10.49
C LEU A 105 7.95 1.27 11.55
N GLY A 106 7.64 1.57 12.81
CA GLY A 106 7.55 0.57 13.87
C GLY A 106 8.88 0.25 14.55
N GLU A 107 9.27 1.06 15.55
CA GLU A 107 10.47 0.83 16.35
C GLU A 107 10.30 -0.40 17.27
N PRO A 108 11.15 -1.45 17.17
CA PRO A 108 10.92 -2.71 17.90
C PRO A 108 10.84 -2.56 19.41
N GLY A 109 11.61 -1.63 20.01
CA GLY A 109 11.57 -1.40 21.45
C GLY A 109 10.21 -0.91 21.95
N LYS A 110 9.59 0.02 21.20
CA LYS A 110 8.24 0.53 21.52
C LYS A 110 7.18 -0.53 21.28
N ILE A 111 7.29 -1.28 20.18
CA ILE A 111 6.37 -2.38 19.87
C ILE A 111 6.40 -3.44 20.97
N LYS A 112 7.60 -3.86 21.41
CA LYS A 112 7.76 -4.87 22.47
C LYS A 112 7.12 -4.43 23.79
N ALA A 113 7.24 -3.15 24.15
CA ALA A 113 6.64 -2.60 25.37
C ALA A 113 5.09 -2.64 25.38
N LEU A 114 4.47 -2.81 24.21
CA LEU A 114 3.01 -2.93 24.08
C LEU A 114 2.52 -4.38 24.15
N GLU A 115 3.43 -5.37 24.27
CA GLU A 115 3.09 -6.79 24.39
C GLU A 115 2.02 -7.24 23.37
N PRO A 116 2.29 -7.11 22.06
CA PRO A 116 1.30 -7.43 21.05
C PRO A 116 1.17 -8.93 20.82
N ASP A 117 0.00 -9.35 20.37
CA ASP A 117 -0.27 -10.72 19.92
C ASP A 117 -0.25 -10.84 18.38
N LEU A 118 -0.26 -9.71 17.66
CA LEU A 118 -0.15 -9.64 16.21
C LEU A 118 0.50 -8.34 15.75
N ILE A 119 1.37 -8.43 14.75
CA ILE A 119 1.89 -7.28 14.01
C ILE A 119 1.43 -7.39 12.55
N ILE A 120 0.71 -6.39 12.05
CA ILE A 120 0.34 -6.28 10.64
C ILE A 120 1.14 -5.15 10.01
N CYS A 121 1.78 -5.42 8.87
CA CYS A 121 2.44 -4.39 8.09
C CYS A 121 2.26 -4.54 6.59
N ASN A 122 2.54 -3.46 5.85
CA ASN A 122 2.38 -3.43 4.39
C ASN A 122 3.69 -3.17 3.64
N SER A 123 4.61 -4.12 3.72
CA SER A 123 5.95 -4.05 3.12
C SER A 123 6.79 -2.85 3.57
N PHE A 124 6.42 -2.23 4.69
CA PHE A 124 7.16 -1.14 5.34
C PHE A 124 8.12 -1.65 6.44
N CYS A 125 7.92 -2.89 6.91
CA CYS A 125 8.76 -3.58 7.91
C CYS A 125 10.20 -3.88 7.46
N MET A 126 10.69 -3.29 6.37
CA MET A 126 11.88 -3.72 5.64
C MET A 126 13.17 -3.68 6.47
N ASP A 127 13.22 -2.80 7.46
CA ASP A 127 14.42 -2.57 8.25
C ASP A 127 14.57 -3.56 9.43
N TRP A 128 13.49 -4.21 9.88
CA TRP A 128 13.48 -5.03 11.10
C TRP A 128 12.64 -6.33 11.05
N PRO A 129 12.60 -7.09 9.92
CA PRO A 129 11.66 -8.20 9.78
C PRO A 129 11.85 -9.33 10.82
N GLU A 130 13.10 -9.59 11.22
CA GLU A 130 13.43 -10.63 12.20
C GLU A 130 13.11 -10.19 13.62
N GLN A 131 13.43 -8.95 13.98
CA GLN A 131 13.14 -8.40 15.31
C GLN A 131 11.64 -8.36 15.58
N LEU A 132 10.83 -7.96 14.59
CA LEU A 132 9.36 -7.95 14.72
C LEU A 132 8.80 -9.36 14.88
N SER A 133 9.31 -10.33 14.10
CA SER A 133 8.89 -11.73 14.20
C SER A 133 9.21 -12.36 15.56
N ASN A 134 10.25 -11.89 16.24
CA ASN A 134 10.61 -12.33 17.59
C ASN A 134 9.75 -11.70 18.70
N ILE A 135 8.98 -10.65 18.38
CA ILE A 135 8.07 -10.00 19.33
C ILE A 135 6.69 -10.67 19.27
N ALA A 136 6.14 -10.84 18.07
CA ALA A 136 4.82 -11.44 17.85
C ALA A 136 4.69 -11.97 16.41
N PRO A 137 3.71 -12.84 16.12
CA PRO A 137 3.33 -13.19 14.76
C PRO A 137 3.22 -11.94 13.88
N THR A 138 3.98 -11.92 12.78
CA THR A 138 4.09 -10.74 11.91
C THR A 138 3.57 -11.09 10.52
N ILE A 139 2.47 -10.46 10.11
CA ILE A 139 1.83 -10.65 8.82
C ILE A 139 2.15 -9.45 7.93
N ASN A 140 2.73 -9.74 6.76
CA ASN A 140 2.95 -8.75 5.73
C ASN A 140 1.86 -8.83 4.66
N ILE A 141 0.99 -7.83 4.60
CA ILE A 141 -0.05 -7.70 3.58
C ILE A 141 0.45 -6.78 2.50
N ASP A 142 0.51 -7.28 1.26
CA ASP A 142 1.08 -6.55 0.13
C ASP A 142 0.46 -5.15 -0.01
N ARG A 143 1.27 -4.09 0.07
CA ARG A 143 0.78 -2.73 -0.18
C ARG A 143 0.33 -2.51 -1.62
N PHE A 144 0.68 -3.42 -2.54
CA PHE A 144 0.42 -3.28 -3.96
C PHE A 144 -0.99 -3.69 -4.38
N ILE A 145 -1.67 -4.54 -3.61
CA ILE A 145 -3.05 -4.94 -3.93
C ILE A 145 -4.04 -3.77 -3.79
N PRO A 146 -5.18 -3.81 -4.51
CA PRO A 146 -6.21 -2.78 -4.42
C PRO A 146 -6.74 -2.62 -2.99
N THR A 147 -7.08 -1.38 -2.60
CA THR A 147 -7.52 -1.04 -1.23
C THR A 147 -8.66 -1.93 -0.72
N TYR A 148 -9.71 -2.15 -1.52
CA TYR A 148 -10.83 -3.01 -1.10
C TYR A 148 -10.41 -4.46 -0.86
N LYS A 149 -9.51 -4.98 -1.70
CA LYS A 149 -8.96 -6.32 -1.50
C LYS A 149 -8.12 -6.38 -0.22
N ARG A 150 -7.31 -5.35 0.04
CA ARG A 150 -6.49 -5.27 1.26
C ARG A 150 -7.34 -5.29 2.53
N ILE A 151 -8.44 -4.54 2.56
CA ILE A 151 -9.37 -4.54 3.70
C ILE A 151 -10.02 -5.92 3.88
N LEU A 152 -10.37 -6.62 2.80
CA LEU A 152 -10.89 -7.98 2.87
C LEU A 152 -9.85 -8.97 3.41
N GLU A 153 -8.60 -8.91 2.95
CA GLU A 153 -7.51 -9.76 3.47
C GLU A 153 -7.24 -9.50 4.96
N VAL A 154 -7.27 -8.24 5.40
CA VAL A 154 -7.19 -7.91 6.84
C VAL A 154 -8.39 -8.49 7.58
N ALA A 155 -9.59 -8.40 7.04
CA ALA A 155 -10.81 -8.85 7.71
C ALA A 155 -10.88 -10.36 7.94
N GLU A 156 -10.32 -11.15 7.03
CA GLU A 156 -10.19 -12.61 7.17
C GLU A 156 -9.41 -12.99 8.44
N LEU A 157 -8.40 -12.20 8.82
CA LEU A 157 -7.60 -12.43 10.04
C LEU A 157 -8.42 -12.30 11.33
N PHE A 158 -9.55 -11.60 11.29
CA PHE A 158 -10.37 -11.29 12.46
C PHE A 158 -11.82 -11.81 12.35
N GLY A 159 -12.14 -12.59 11.30
CA GLY A 159 -13.51 -13.03 11.02
C GLY A 159 -14.49 -11.87 10.82
N LYS A 160 -14.04 -10.79 10.18
CA LYS A 160 -14.81 -9.54 9.95
C LYS A 160 -15.19 -9.32 8.48
N GLU A 161 -15.28 -10.37 7.68
CA GLU A 161 -15.50 -10.30 6.24
C GLU A 161 -16.85 -9.65 5.90
N THR A 162 -17.86 -9.86 6.75
CA THR A 162 -19.18 -9.21 6.60
C THR A 162 -19.09 -7.69 6.82
N GLN A 163 -18.34 -7.25 7.84
CA GLN A 163 -18.08 -5.83 8.11
C GLN A 163 -17.29 -5.21 6.95
N ALA A 164 -16.27 -5.91 6.44
CA ALA A 164 -15.48 -5.48 5.29
C ALA A 164 -16.34 -5.29 4.04
N ARG A 165 -17.16 -6.29 3.67
CA ARG A 165 -18.08 -6.20 2.54
C ARG A 165 -19.09 -5.06 2.70
N SER A 166 -19.60 -4.86 3.92
CA SER A 166 -20.49 -3.74 4.22
C SER A 166 -19.78 -2.40 4.05
N TRP A 167 -18.55 -2.26 4.56
CA TRP A 167 -17.75 -1.05 4.42
C TRP A 167 -17.48 -0.71 2.95
N VAL A 168 -17.06 -1.70 2.15
CA VAL A 168 -16.81 -1.53 0.71
C VAL A 168 -18.09 -1.05 0.00
N ARG A 169 -19.22 -1.74 0.22
CA ARG A 169 -20.51 -1.37 -0.38
C ARG A 169 -20.93 0.04 0.01
N ASN A 170 -20.76 0.42 1.27
CA ASN A 170 -21.16 1.74 1.76
C ASN A 170 -20.25 2.84 1.17
N HIS A 171 -18.96 2.56 1.02
CA HIS A 171 -18.02 3.47 0.37
C HIS A 171 -18.36 3.66 -1.11
N THR A 172 -18.58 2.57 -1.86
CA THR A 172 -18.92 2.65 -3.29
C THR A 172 -20.27 3.35 -3.50
N HIS A 173 -21.26 3.09 -2.67
CA HIS A 173 -22.56 3.77 -2.76
C HIS A 173 -22.43 5.29 -2.55
N LYS A 174 -21.64 5.72 -1.56
CA LYS A 174 -21.38 7.15 -1.34
C LYS A 174 -20.63 7.79 -2.51
N LEU A 175 -19.69 7.07 -3.14
CA LEU A 175 -19.00 7.56 -4.33
C LEU A 175 -19.98 7.77 -5.48
N GLU A 176 -20.85 6.79 -5.76
CA GLU A 176 -21.88 6.89 -6.79
C GLU A 176 -22.83 8.07 -6.52
N GLU A 177 -23.29 8.22 -5.27
CA GLU A 177 -24.19 9.32 -4.89
C GLU A 177 -23.54 10.70 -5.12
N VAL A 178 -22.28 10.87 -4.71
CA VAL A 178 -21.55 12.12 -4.90
C VAL A 178 -21.34 12.42 -6.38
N TRP A 179 -20.86 11.44 -7.15
CA TRP A 179 -20.58 11.66 -8.56
C TRP A 179 -21.84 11.80 -9.42
N SER A 180 -22.94 11.15 -9.05
CA SER A 180 -24.24 11.38 -9.69
C SER A 180 -24.77 12.80 -9.50
N LYS A 181 -24.44 13.47 -8.40
CA LYS A 181 -24.83 14.88 -8.17
C LYS A 181 -23.94 15.88 -8.91
N LEU A 182 -22.71 15.47 -9.25
CA LEU A 182 -21.70 16.33 -9.87
C LEU A 182 -21.51 16.05 -11.36
N SER A 183 -22.11 14.98 -11.90
CA SER A 183 -21.89 14.54 -13.29
C SER A 183 -22.21 15.62 -14.31
N ASP A 184 -23.21 16.46 -14.06
CA ASP A 184 -23.61 17.53 -14.98
C ASP A 184 -22.58 18.68 -15.05
N GLN A 185 -21.67 18.75 -14.08
CA GLN A 185 -20.60 19.75 -14.01
C GLN A 185 -19.29 19.24 -14.62
N ILE A 186 -19.22 17.96 -15.00
CA ILE A 186 -18.01 17.31 -15.49
C ILE A 186 -18.24 16.94 -16.95
N GLY A 187 -17.31 17.35 -17.82
CA GLY A 187 -17.36 16.99 -19.23
C GLY A 187 -17.32 15.47 -19.42
N LYS A 188 -17.96 14.99 -20.50
CA LYS A 188 -17.81 13.59 -20.92
C LYS A 188 -16.33 13.33 -21.20
N ASP A 189 -15.82 12.22 -20.69
CA ASP A 189 -14.45 11.74 -20.88
C ASP A 189 -13.33 12.63 -20.28
N GLU A 190 -13.68 13.49 -19.32
CA GLU A 190 -12.70 14.27 -18.56
C GLU A 190 -11.66 13.37 -17.86
N THR A 191 -10.44 13.88 -17.72
CA THR A 191 -9.35 13.14 -17.08
C THR A 191 -8.72 13.94 -15.94
N ALA A 192 -8.22 13.23 -14.93
CA ALA A 192 -7.50 13.87 -13.82
C ALA A 192 -6.17 13.17 -13.53
N SER A 193 -5.21 13.93 -13.00
CA SER A 193 -3.92 13.43 -12.53
C SER A 193 -3.64 13.96 -11.13
N ILE A 194 -3.19 13.09 -10.24
CA ILE A 194 -2.83 13.47 -8.86
C ILE A 194 -1.31 13.59 -8.80
N PHE A 195 -0.82 14.74 -8.35
CA PHE A 195 0.60 14.98 -8.16
C PHE A 195 0.91 15.26 -6.69
N VAL A 196 2.06 14.78 -6.22
CA VAL A 196 2.60 15.07 -4.89
C VAL A 196 4.01 15.62 -5.03
N TRP A 197 4.28 16.75 -4.40
CA TRP A 197 5.62 17.29 -4.26
C TRP A 197 6.24 16.79 -2.96
N MET A 198 7.34 16.06 -3.04
CA MET A 198 8.09 15.57 -1.88
C MET A 198 9.58 15.72 -2.13
N GLU A 199 10.31 16.29 -1.17
CA GLU A 199 11.78 16.39 -1.20
C GLU A 199 12.33 16.96 -2.53
N GLY A 200 11.69 18.00 -3.06
CA GLY A 200 12.12 18.67 -4.31
C GLY A 200 11.75 17.91 -5.58
N THR A 201 11.03 16.79 -5.48
CA THR A 201 10.60 15.97 -6.62
C THR A 201 9.08 15.95 -6.72
N LEU A 202 8.55 16.17 -7.92
CA LEU A 202 7.13 15.93 -8.21
C LEU A 202 6.91 14.49 -8.66
N TYR A 203 5.94 13.83 -8.02
CA TYR A 203 5.52 12.48 -8.26
C TYR A 203 4.08 12.43 -8.76
N ALA A 204 3.79 11.56 -9.74
CA ALA A 204 2.42 11.21 -10.11
C ALA A 204 1.92 10.04 -9.24
N MET A 205 0.84 10.24 -8.47
CA MET A 205 0.25 9.20 -7.62
C MET A 205 -0.59 8.22 -8.45
N GLY A 206 -0.59 6.93 -8.10
CA GLY A 206 -1.41 5.87 -8.74
C GLY A 206 -2.79 5.64 -8.10
N MET A 207 -3.46 4.50 -8.41
CA MET A 207 -4.88 4.21 -8.05
C MET A 207 -5.09 3.83 -6.59
N LYS A 208 -4.59 4.64 -5.67
CA LYS A 208 -4.65 4.41 -4.22
C LYS A 208 -4.92 5.70 -3.47
N GLY A 209 -5.41 5.58 -2.24
CA GLY A 209 -5.77 6.74 -1.42
C GLY A 209 -6.79 7.60 -2.16
N ILE A 210 -6.48 8.89 -2.37
CA ILE A 210 -7.37 9.84 -3.04
C ILE A 210 -7.74 9.41 -4.48
N GLY A 211 -6.88 8.67 -5.18
CA GLY A 211 -7.20 8.14 -6.51
C GLY A 211 -8.40 7.19 -6.52
N LEU A 212 -8.63 6.45 -5.43
CA LEU A 212 -9.79 5.56 -5.30
C LEU A 212 -11.12 6.33 -5.28
N THR A 213 -11.11 7.55 -4.77
CA THR A 213 -12.29 8.43 -4.68
C THR A 213 -12.43 9.33 -5.91
N LEU A 214 -11.30 9.76 -6.48
CA LEU A 214 -11.26 10.68 -7.61
C LEU A 214 -11.68 10.03 -8.93
N TYR A 215 -11.21 8.81 -9.19
CA TYR A 215 -11.46 8.14 -10.47
C TYR A 215 -12.78 7.38 -10.44
N HIS A 216 -13.67 7.74 -11.36
CA HIS A 216 -15.02 7.19 -11.42
C HIS A 216 -15.56 7.23 -12.86
N PRO A 217 -16.35 6.25 -13.31
CA PRO A 217 -16.92 6.25 -14.67
C PRO A 217 -17.77 7.48 -15.01
N MET A 218 -18.43 8.05 -14.00
CA MET A 218 -19.26 9.26 -14.13
C MET A 218 -18.49 10.58 -13.92
N ALA A 219 -17.17 10.51 -13.66
CA ALA A 219 -16.35 11.67 -13.38
C ALA A 219 -15.04 11.58 -14.16
N PHE A 220 -13.90 11.51 -13.46
CA PHE A 220 -12.60 11.52 -14.09
C PHE A 220 -12.12 10.12 -14.45
N LYS A 221 -11.70 9.95 -15.69
CA LYS A 221 -10.83 8.85 -16.10
C LYS A 221 -9.39 9.13 -15.71
N PRO A 222 -8.58 8.10 -15.41
CA PRO A 222 -7.15 8.31 -15.29
C PRO A 222 -6.56 8.81 -16.61
N SER A 223 -5.70 9.82 -16.55
CA SER A 223 -5.06 10.38 -17.75
C SER A 223 -4.11 9.38 -18.41
N ALA A 224 -3.77 9.60 -19.69
CA ALA A 224 -2.75 8.78 -20.38
C ALA A 224 -1.38 8.80 -19.66
N ILE A 225 -1.07 9.95 -19.02
CA ILE A 225 0.10 10.15 -18.15
C ILE A 225 0.10 9.15 -16.98
N TYR A 226 -1.08 8.84 -16.48
CA TYR A 226 -1.29 7.94 -15.37
C TYR A 226 -1.25 6.47 -15.80
N CYS A 227 -1.82 6.14 -16.97
CA CYS A 227 -1.77 4.78 -17.53
C CYS A 227 -0.34 4.31 -17.82
N SER A 228 0.56 5.21 -18.22
CA SER A 228 1.98 4.89 -18.43
C SER A 228 2.76 4.72 -17.11
N ALA A 229 2.40 5.46 -16.05
CA ALA A 229 2.96 5.28 -14.72
C ALA A 229 2.55 3.94 -14.06
N LEU A 230 1.33 3.45 -14.35
CA LEU A 230 0.85 2.14 -13.88
C LEU A 230 1.63 0.96 -14.48
N ILE A 231 2.11 1.07 -15.72
CA ILE A 231 2.93 0.04 -16.38
C ILE A 231 4.30 -0.11 -15.68
N ASN A 232 4.81 0.96 -15.07
CA ASN A 232 6.12 0.96 -14.38
C ASN A 232 6.04 0.91 -12.84
N LYS A 233 4.87 0.59 -12.27
CA LYS A 233 4.66 0.26 -10.84
C LYS A 233 5.17 1.26 -9.80
N PHE A 234 5.47 2.53 -10.10
CA PHE A 234 5.68 3.55 -9.07
C PHE A 234 5.44 4.99 -9.57
N THR A 235 5.22 5.86 -8.60
CA THR A 235 5.47 7.30 -8.62
C THR A 235 6.86 7.59 -9.22
N SER A 236 6.92 7.94 -10.51
CA SER A 236 8.16 8.40 -11.15
C SER A 236 8.31 9.91 -11.01
N SER A 237 9.56 10.39 -10.91
CA SER A 237 9.85 11.83 -10.99
C SER A 237 9.47 12.39 -12.36
N ILE A 238 9.08 13.67 -12.47
CA ILE A 238 8.82 14.31 -13.78
C ILE A 238 10.03 14.16 -14.74
N SER A 239 11.27 14.16 -14.23
CA SER A 239 12.48 14.01 -15.06
C SER A 239 12.49 12.68 -15.82
N GLU A 240 12.24 11.57 -15.11
CA GLU A 240 12.07 10.26 -15.73
C GLU A 240 10.85 10.24 -16.66
N PHE A 241 9.79 10.94 -16.27
CA PHE A 241 8.54 11.02 -17.02
C PHE A 241 8.68 11.75 -18.37
N ASN A 242 9.45 12.85 -18.44
CA ASN A 242 9.73 13.58 -19.69
C ASN A 242 10.50 12.73 -20.71
N LYS A 243 11.34 11.80 -20.25
CA LYS A 243 12.05 10.83 -21.11
C LYS A 243 11.09 9.82 -21.77
N TYR A 244 9.96 9.52 -21.13
CA TYR A 244 8.91 8.67 -21.70
C TYR A 244 7.93 9.44 -22.57
N LEU A 245 7.57 10.67 -22.20
CA LEU A 245 6.71 11.52 -23.02
C LEU A 245 7.35 11.86 -24.38
N SER A 246 8.67 11.97 -24.46
CA SER A 246 9.39 12.14 -25.74
C SER A 246 9.23 10.96 -26.70
N TYR A 247 9.00 9.73 -26.21
CA TYR A 247 8.69 8.58 -27.07
C TYR A 247 7.33 8.69 -27.75
N PHE A 248 6.41 9.50 -27.19
CA PHE A 248 5.06 9.71 -27.70
C PHE A 248 4.83 11.14 -28.21
N GLY A 249 5.89 11.93 -28.40
CA GLY A 249 5.81 13.30 -28.93
C GLY A 249 5.17 14.32 -27.97
N MET A 250 5.02 13.99 -26.68
CA MET A 250 4.46 14.88 -25.67
C MET A 250 5.57 15.48 -24.79
N ARG A 251 5.35 16.66 -24.21
CA ARG A 251 6.30 17.27 -23.24
C ARG A 251 5.53 18.05 -22.18
N LEU A 252 5.76 17.75 -20.91
CA LEU A 252 5.27 18.59 -19.82
C LEU A 252 6.18 19.82 -19.73
N ARG A 253 5.61 21.02 -19.89
CA ARG A 253 6.34 22.27 -19.64
C ARG A 253 6.39 22.50 -18.14
N SER A 254 7.58 22.43 -17.53
CA SER A 254 7.77 23.05 -16.22
C SER A 254 7.67 24.57 -16.42
N LYS A 255 6.55 25.17 -16.00
CA LYS A 255 6.62 26.59 -15.63
C LYS A 255 7.34 26.61 -14.29
N ASN A 256 8.55 27.19 -14.29
CA ASN A 256 9.19 27.60 -13.05
C ASN A 256 8.23 28.58 -12.37
N ALA A 257 7.47 28.09 -11.39
CA ALA A 257 6.83 28.96 -10.43
C ALA A 257 7.93 29.31 -9.42
N SER A 258 8.61 30.42 -9.67
CA SER A 258 9.36 31.09 -8.63
C SER A 258 8.36 31.55 -7.57
N ILE A 259 8.45 30.98 -6.38
CA ILE A 259 8.00 31.59 -5.12
C ILE A 259 9.21 31.57 -4.21
#